data_AF-A0A4Z1A916-F1
#
_entry.id   AF-A0A4Z1A916-F1
#
_cell.length_a   1.000
_cell.length_b   1.000
_cell.length_c   1.000
_cell.angle_alpha   90.00
_cell.angle_beta   90.00
_cell.angle_gamma   90.00
#
_symmetry.space_group_name_H-M   'P 1'
#
loop_
_entity.id
_entity.type
_entity.pdbx_description
1 polymer ?
#
loop_
_entity_poly.entity_id
_entity_poly.type
_entity_poly.pdbx_seq_one_letter_code
_entity_poly.pdbx_strand_id
1 'polypeptide(L)'
;MNLSLELYYTEGHRSSSRQGFDTSLEWTGSSFEEFAFLYKIYPQHNTMGVFRGSELDISFSYIFFEKYKLYFGYNYNRSNFSYKNYSDVYVSYYQYTDGFTIYPQTPDSGREKIRGYYLGISAVF
;
A
#
# COMPACT_ATOMS: atom_id res chain seq x y z
N MET A 1 5.57 -31.70 7.39
CA MET A 1 5.80 -30.69 6.35
C MET A 1 4.43 -30.19 5.93
N ASN A 2 4.21 -28.88 5.93
CA ASN A 2 2.98 -28.28 5.45
C ASN A 2 3.30 -27.44 4.21
N LEU A 3 2.36 -27.46 3.27
CA LEU A 3 2.39 -26.68 2.05
C LEU A 3 0.99 -26.11 1.87
N SER A 4 0.86 -24.79 1.82
CA SER A 4 -0.38 -24.10 1.47
C SER A 4 -0.16 -23.28 0.21
N LEU A 5 -1.14 -23.29 -0.68
CA LEU A 5 -1.24 -22.39 -1.83
C LEU A 5 -2.65 -21.82 -1.84
N GLU A 6 -2.74 -20.51 -1.71
CA GLU A 6 -4.01 -19.79 -1.61
C GLU A 6 -4.08 -18.74 -2.71
N LEU A 7 -5.19 -18.73 -3.45
CA LEU A 7 -5.53 -17.64 -4.36
C LEU A 7 -6.56 -16.77 -3.66
N TYR A 8 -6.38 -15.46 -3.69
CA TYR A 8 -7.29 -14.54 -3.03
C TYR A 8 -7.70 -13.38 -3.93
N TYR A 9 -8.88 -12.89 -3.61
CA TYR A 9 -9.46 -11.67 -4.13
C TYR A 9 -10.16 -10.98 -2.97
N THR A 10 -9.71 -9.78 -2.62
CA THR A 10 -10.29 -9.01 -1.53
C THR A 10 -10.53 -7.57 -1.97
N GLU A 11 -11.62 -7.01 -1.47
CA GLU A 11 -12.03 -5.65 -1.71
C GLU A 11 -12.14 -4.91 -0.38
N GLY A 12 -11.69 -3.66 -0.38
CA GLY A 12 -11.72 -2.81 0.81
C GLY A 12 -12.17 -1.40 0.49
N HIS A 13 -12.96 -0.82 1.38
CA HIS A 13 -13.21 0.61 1.35
C HIS A 13 -11.97 1.36 1.83
N ARG A 14 -11.61 2.41 1.10
CA ARG A 14 -10.52 3.28 1.50
C ARG A 14 -11.03 4.33 2.48
N SER A 15 -10.34 4.49 3.60
CA SER A 15 -10.40 5.73 4.37
C SER A 15 -9.29 6.66 3.89
N SER A 16 -9.64 7.87 3.44
CA SER A 16 -8.65 8.86 3.02
C SER A 16 -9.03 10.23 3.56
N SER A 17 -8.10 10.85 4.28
CA SER A 17 -8.20 12.22 4.80
C SER A 17 -6.89 12.97 4.50
N ARG A 18 -6.37 12.83 3.28
CA ARG A 18 -5.09 13.43 2.90
C ARG A 18 -5.24 14.92 2.61
N GLN A 19 -4.54 15.71 3.41
CA GLN A 19 -4.32 17.14 3.24
C GLN A 19 -2.84 17.42 3.48
N GLY A 20 -2.26 18.40 2.78
CA GLY A 20 -0.84 18.68 2.92
C GLY A 20 -0.39 20.01 2.34
N PHE A 21 0.89 20.25 2.56
CA PHE A 21 1.66 21.40 2.10
C PHE A 21 3.00 20.86 1.60
N ASP A 22 3.48 21.39 0.50
CA ASP A 22 4.75 20.98 -0.10
C ASP A 22 5.36 22.18 -0.84
N THR A 23 6.68 22.15 -1.06
CA THR A 23 7.43 23.23 -1.69
C THR A 23 8.27 22.69 -2.84
N SER A 24 8.46 23.50 -3.87
CA SER A 24 9.34 23.16 -4.98
C SER A 24 10.14 24.37 -5.43
N LEU A 25 11.28 24.10 -6.04
CA LEU A 25 12.14 25.11 -6.64
C LEU A 25 11.85 25.17 -8.14
N GLU A 26 11.57 26.37 -8.65
CA GLU A 26 11.41 26.64 -10.08
C GLU A 26 12.40 27.71 -10.51
N TRP A 27 12.93 27.55 -11.71
CA TRP A 27 13.93 28.47 -12.26
C TRP A 27 13.23 29.65 -12.93
N THR A 28 13.48 30.86 -12.45
CA THR A 28 12.84 32.10 -12.93
C THR A 28 13.65 32.82 -14.01
N GLY A 29 14.68 32.17 -14.58
CA GLY A 29 15.60 32.78 -15.54
C GLY A 29 16.87 33.34 -14.90
N SER A 30 16.75 33.98 -13.73
CA SER A 30 17.87 34.61 -13.01
C SER A 30 18.27 33.91 -11.71
N SER A 31 17.37 33.14 -11.11
CA SER A 31 17.59 32.42 -9.86
C SER A 31 16.61 31.25 -9.73
N PHE A 32 16.83 30.37 -8.76
CA PHE A 32 15.79 29.48 -8.28
C PHE A 32 15.00 30.20 -7.19
N GLU A 33 13.68 30.18 -7.29
CA GLU A 33 12.78 30.62 -6.22
C GLU A 33 12.05 29.41 -5.66
N GLU A 34 12.00 29.32 -4.32
CA GLU A 34 11.21 28.33 -3.64
C GLU A 34 9.78 28.85 -3.52
N PHE A 35 8.81 28.02 -3.89
CA PHE A 35 7.40 28.37 -3.76
C PHE A 35 6.63 27.22 -3.15
N ALA A 36 5.54 27.61 -2.51
CA ALA A 36 4.68 26.71 -1.79
C ALA A 36 3.42 26.37 -2.59
N PHE A 37 2.98 25.12 -2.42
CA PHE A 37 1.67 24.67 -2.85
C PHE A 37 0.94 24.01 -1.68
N LEU A 38 -0.32 24.43 -1.53
CA LEU A 38 -1.26 23.78 -0.63
C LEU A 38 -2.08 22.79 -1.45
N TYR A 39 -2.30 21.59 -0.92
CA TYR A 39 -3.10 20.61 -1.63
C TYR A 39 -4.06 19.84 -0.73
N LYS A 40 -5.15 19.41 -1.36
CA LYS A 40 -6.17 18.56 -0.74
C LYS A 40 -6.71 17.56 -1.75
N ILE A 41 -6.90 16.33 -1.30
CA ILE A 41 -7.57 15.28 -2.07
C ILE A 41 -9.01 15.18 -1.58
N TYR A 42 -9.95 15.23 -2.52
CA TYR A 42 -11.36 14.94 -2.29
C TYR A 42 -11.62 13.48 -2.70
N PRO A 43 -11.65 12.55 -1.74
CA PRO A 43 -11.83 11.14 -2.03
C PRO A 43 -13.26 10.85 -2.46
N GLN A 44 -13.45 10.06 -3.52
CA GLN A 44 -14.78 9.58 -3.86
C GLN A 44 -15.19 8.41 -2.96
N HIS A 45 -16.41 8.44 -2.44
CA HIS A 45 -16.92 7.42 -1.50
C HIS A 45 -17.05 6.01 -2.11
N ASN A 46 -17.21 5.92 -3.43
CA ASN A 46 -17.35 4.65 -4.15
C ASN A 46 -16.00 4.07 -4.62
N THR A 47 -14.88 4.75 -4.36
CA THR A 47 -13.56 4.22 -4.69
C THR A 47 -13.26 2.99 -3.81
N MET A 48 -13.03 1.84 -4.45
CA MET A 48 -12.71 0.59 -3.76
C MET A 48 -11.29 0.14 -4.09
N GLY A 49 -10.53 -0.23 -3.06
CA GLY A 49 -9.25 -0.91 -3.23
C GLY A 49 -9.48 -2.39 -3.52
N VAL A 50 -8.81 -2.91 -4.53
CA VAL A 50 -8.87 -4.33 -4.93
C VAL A 50 -7.48 -4.92 -4.82
N PHE A 51 -7.34 -5.93 -3.96
CA PHE A 51 -6.14 -6.74 -3.84
C PHE A 51 -6.42 -8.15 -4.34
N ARG A 52 -5.60 -8.60 -5.27
CA ARG A 52 -5.66 -9.97 -5.79
C ARG A 52 -4.27 -10.56 -5.87
N GLY A 53 -4.15 -11.85 -5.57
CA GLY A 53 -2.85 -12.46 -5.52
C GLY A 53 -2.87 -13.94 -5.22
N SER A 54 -1.67 -14.44 -5.00
CA SER A 54 -1.41 -15.80 -4.59
C SER A 54 -0.46 -15.80 -3.40
N GLU A 55 -0.77 -16.59 -2.39
CA GLU A 55 0.09 -16.84 -1.23
C GLU A 55 0.55 -18.29 -1.22
N LEU A 56 1.86 -18.49 -1.08
CA LEU A 56 2.51 -19.77 -0.92
C LEU A 56 3.15 -19.81 0.47
N ASP A 57 2.76 -20.80 1.28
CA ASP A 57 3.37 -21.07 2.58
C ASP A 57 3.98 -22.47 2.59
N ILE A 58 5.24 -22.55 2.99
CA ILE A 58 5.95 -23.82 3.19
C ILE A 58 6.48 -23.83 4.61
N SER A 59 6.11 -24.86 5.40
CA SER A 59 6.61 -24.99 6.76
C SER A 59 6.99 -26.41 7.17
N PHE A 60 7.97 -26.48 8.05
CA PHE A 60 8.44 -27.68 8.71
C PHE A 60 8.20 -27.52 10.20
N SER A 61 7.79 -28.60 10.85
CA SER A 61 7.65 -28.62 12.30
C SER A 61 8.26 -29.88 12.88
N TYR A 62 8.87 -29.74 14.05
CA TYR A 62 9.47 -30.82 14.81
C TYR A 62 8.94 -30.79 16.25
N ILE A 63 8.51 -31.94 16.75
CA ILE A 63 8.06 -32.11 18.13
C ILE A 63 9.22 -32.70 18.94
N PHE A 64 9.51 -32.09 20.09
CA PHE A 64 10.54 -32.54 21.01
C PHE A 64 10.03 -32.58 22.46
N PHE A 65 10.52 -33.54 23.24
CA PHE A 65 10.03 -33.88 24.59
C PHE A 65 8.51 -34.11 24.68
N GLU A 66 7.87 -34.50 23.58
CA GLU A 66 6.41 -34.75 23.48
C GLU A 66 5.49 -33.57 23.86
N LYS A 67 6.06 -32.41 24.20
CA LYS A 67 5.34 -31.24 24.72
C LYS A 67 5.60 -29.97 23.93
N TYR A 68 6.74 -29.89 23.24
CA TYR A 68 7.15 -28.70 22.51
C TYR A 68 7.17 -28.94 21.01
N LYS A 69 6.64 -27.99 20.26
CA LYS A 69 6.67 -27.99 18.79
C LYS A 69 7.40 -26.75 18.31
N LEU A 70 8.52 -26.96 17.62
CA LEU A 70 9.25 -25.93 16.88
C LEU A 70 8.76 -25.95 15.43
N TYR A 71 8.56 -24.78 14.83
CA TYR A 71 8.18 -24.65 13.42
C TYR A 71 8.99 -23.56 12.74
N PHE A 72 9.45 -23.86 11.52
CA PHE A 72 10.15 -22.96 10.63
C PHE A 72 9.40 -22.94 9.31
N GLY A 73 9.19 -21.76 8.74
CA GLY A 73 8.50 -21.65 7.47
C GLY A 73 8.96 -20.48 6.63
N TYR A 74 8.51 -20.48 5.39
CA TYR A 74 8.72 -19.45 4.40
C TYR A 74 7.37 -19.11 3.76
N ASN A 75 7.06 -17.83 3.74
CA ASN A 75 5.88 -17.28 3.08
C ASN A 75 6.30 -16.48 1.85
N TYR A 76 5.57 -16.65 0.76
CA TYR A 76 5.69 -15.87 -0.46
C TYR A 76 4.31 -15.46 -0.95
N ASN A 77 4.01 -14.16 -0.84
CA ASN A 77 2.80 -13.56 -1.35
C ASN A 77 3.13 -12.65 -2.54
N ARG A 78 2.53 -12.96 -3.69
CA ARG A 78 2.57 -12.11 -4.88
C ARG A 78 1.19 -11.51 -5.07
N SER A 79 1.10 -10.20 -4.92
CA SER A 79 -0.17 -9.47 -5.00
C SER A 79 -0.12 -8.40 -6.08
N ASN A 80 -1.31 -7.97 -6.49
CA ASN A 80 -1.50 -6.78 -7.30
C ASN A 80 -2.64 -5.96 -6.71
N PHE A 81 -2.32 -4.72 -6.40
CA PHE A 81 -3.26 -3.71 -5.94
C PHE A 81 -3.74 -2.84 -7.10
N SER A 82 -5.03 -2.53 -7.10
CA SER A 82 -5.67 -1.64 -8.05
C SER A 82 -6.89 -0.98 -7.42
N TYR A 83 -7.40 0.09 -8.03
CA TYR A 83 -8.65 0.71 -7.61
C TYR A 83 -9.77 0.45 -8.61
N LYS A 84 -10.98 0.21 -8.10
CA LYS A 84 -12.24 0.25 -8.84
C LYS A 84 -12.94 1.57 -8.57
N ASN A 85 -13.64 2.09 -9.59
CA ASN A 85 -14.42 3.34 -9.52
C ASN A 85 -13.60 4.54 -9.00
N TYR A 86 -12.31 4.58 -9.31
CA TYR A 86 -11.43 5.65 -8.87
C TYR A 86 -11.80 6.95 -9.59
N SER A 87 -12.20 7.95 -8.82
CA SER A 87 -12.54 9.29 -9.35
C SER A 87 -12.20 10.38 -8.34
N ASP A 88 -11.06 10.24 -7.67
CA ASP A 88 -10.60 11.24 -6.71
C ASP A 88 -10.20 12.53 -7.43
N VAL A 89 -10.46 13.65 -6.77
CA VAL A 89 -10.12 14.99 -7.27
C VAL A 89 -9.03 15.59 -6.42
N TYR A 90 -7.99 16.12 -7.06
CA TYR A 90 -6.93 16.88 -6.40
C TYR A 90 -7.15 18.36 -6.65
N VAL A 91 -7.07 19.13 -5.58
CA VAL A 91 -7.15 20.59 -5.61
C VAL A 91 -5.84 21.11 -5.05
N SER A 92 -5.17 21.95 -5.83
CA SER A 92 -3.95 22.63 -5.43
C SER A 92 -4.04 24.12 -5.62
N TYR A 93 -3.53 24.86 -4.65
CA TYR A 93 -3.32 26.30 -4.72
C TYR A 93 -1.83 26.59 -4.94
N TYR A 94 -1.53 27.44 -5.90
CA TYR A 94 -0.19 27.87 -6.29
C TYR A 94 0.02 29.33 -5.89
N GLN A 95 0.97 29.58 -5.00
CA GLN A 95 1.27 30.94 -4.52
C GLN A 95 1.76 31.87 -5.64
N TYR A 96 2.51 31.35 -6.63
CA TYR A 96 3.14 32.15 -7.67
C TYR A 96 2.12 32.79 -8.64
N THR A 97 1.11 32.01 -9.04
CA THR A 97 0.09 32.45 -10.00
C THR A 97 -1.18 32.95 -9.33
N ASP A 98 -1.23 32.93 -7.98
CA ASP A 98 -2.47 33.07 -7.20
C ASP A 98 -3.60 32.18 -7.78
N GLY A 99 -3.20 30.96 -8.15
CA GLY A 99 -3.98 30.08 -9.02
C GLY A 99 -4.46 28.83 -8.30
N PHE A 100 -5.66 28.38 -8.65
CA PHE A 100 -6.18 27.07 -8.24
C PHE A 100 -6.22 26.12 -9.44
N THR A 101 -5.72 24.91 -9.26
CA THR A 101 -5.84 23.83 -10.24
C THR A 101 -6.67 22.70 -9.64
N ILE A 102 -7.63 22.21 -10.41
CA ILE A 102 -8.46 21.06 -10.09
C ILE A 102 -8.26 20.03 -11.18
N TYR A 103 -7.83 18.83 -10.82
CA TYR A 103 -7.62 17.77 -11.79
C TYR A 103 -7.92 16.38 -11.20
N PRO A 104 -8.33 15.42 -12.03
CA PRO A 104 -8.51 14.05 -11.60
C PRO A 104 -7.15 13.46 -11.20
N GLN A 105 -7.11 12.75 -10.07
CA GLN A 105 -5.92 11.98 -9.72
C GLN A 105 -5.81 10.74 -10.60
N THR A 106 -4.58 10.31 -10.84
CA THR A 106 -4.32 8.97 -11.35
C THR A 106 -3.98 8.08 -10.16
N PRO A 107 -4.69 6.97 -9.94
CA PRO A 107 -4.42 6.12 -8.81
C PRO A 107 -3.05 5.45 -8.95
N ASP A 108 -2.31 5.38 -7.85
CA ASP A 108 -1.20 4.44 -7.75
C ASP A 108 -1.77 3.01 -7.80
N SER A 109 -1.25 2.19 -8.71
CA SER A 109 -1.52 0.76 -8.76
C SER A 109 -0.20 0.02 -8.91
N GLY A 110 -0.12 -1.19 -8.35
CA GLY A 110 1.18 -1.80 -8.16
C GLY A 110 1.13 -3.29 -7.93
N ARG A 111 2.20 -3.94 -8.38
CA ARG A 111 2.50 -5.32 -8.03
C ARG A 111 3.36 -5.30 -6.77
N GLU A 112 2.90 -6.00 -5.74
CA GLU A 112 3.68 -6.17 -4.52
C GLU A 112 4.13 -7.63 -4.38
N LYS A 113 5.31 -7.79 -3.78
CA LYS A 113 5.87 -9.09 -3.43
C LYS A 113 6.29 -9.03 -1.98
N ILE A 114 5.56 -9.71 -1.12
CA ILE A 114 5.88 -9.87 0.29
C ILE A 114 6.43 -11.29 0.45
N ARG A 115 7.58 -11.41 1.10
CA ARG A 115 8.19 -12.71 1.37
C ARG A 115 8.97 -12.66 2.65
N GLY A 116 9.02 -13.77 3.38
CA GLY A 116 9.71 -13.81 4.65
C GLY A 116 9.86 -15.23 5.17
N TYR A 117 10.83 -15.39 6.05
CA TYR A 117 10.97 -16.59 6.86
C TYR A 117 10.36 -16.32 8.23
N TYR A 118 9.77 -17.33 8.83
CA TYR A 118 9.31 -17.27 10.21
C TYR A 118 9.78 -18.49 10.99
N LEU A 119 9.97 -18.29 12.29
CA LEU A 119 10.31 -19.32 13.26
C LEU A 119 9.37 -19.14 14.45
N GLY A 120 8.87 -20.23 14.98
CA GLY A 120 8.15 -20.19 16.25
C GLY A 120 8.26 -21.48 17.03
N ILE A 121 7.84 -21.37 18.28
CA ILE A 121 7.80 -22.44 19.26
C ILE A 121 6.44 -22.41 19.94
N SER A 122 5.89 -23.58 20.22
CA SER A 122 4.62 -23.73 20.96
C SER A 122 4.74 -24.89 21.93
N ALA A 123 4.00 -24.82 23.04
CA ALA A 123 3.90 -25.88 24.02
C ALA A 123 2.43 -26.32 24.14
N VAL A 124 2.20 -27.62 24.29
CA VAL A 124 0.88 -28.19 24.59
C VAL A 124 0.92 -28.67 26.05
N PHE A 125 -0.02 -28.19 26.85
CA PHE A 125 -0.18 -28.56 28.26
C PHE A 125 -1.45 -29.38 28.45
#